data_AF-A0A3D2BJX5-F1
#
_entry.id   AF-A0A3D2BJX5-F1
#
_cell.length_a   1.000
_cell.length_b   1.000
_cell.length_c   1.000
_cell.angle_alpha   90.00
_cell.angle_beta   90.00
_cell.angle_gamma   90.00
#
_symmetry.space_group_name_H-M   'P 1'
#
loop_
_entity.id
_entity.type
_entity.pdbx_description
1 polymer ?
#
loop_
_entity_poly.entity_id
_entity_poly.type
_entity_poly.pdbx_seq_one_letter_code
_entity_poly.pdbx_strand_id
1 'polypeptide(L)' 'MWWVSKGTITIRLYFKCPCCSGSQYRTSQFDVSVNNPHGARCIFCKSVMTAQIS' A
#
# COMPACT_ATOMS: atom_id res chain seq x y z
N MET A 1 -35.66 16.43 8.85
CA MET A 1 -34.58 16.05 7.93
C MET A 1 -33.31 15.87 8.74
N TRP A 2 -32.82 14.65 8.95
CA TRP A 2 -31.56 14.44 9.69
C TRP A 2 -30.78 13.35 8.96
N TRP A 3 -29.81 13.76 8.15
CA TRP A 3 -28.96 12.86 7.40
C TRP A 3 -27.97 12.21 8.36
N VAL A 4 -28.15 10.92 8.60
CA VAL A 4 -27.21 10.10 9.34
C VAL A 4 -25.95 10.00 8.47
N SER A 5 -24.89 10.70 8.87
CA SER A 5 -23.56 10.57 8.28
C SER A 5 -23.10 9.13 8.52
N LYS A 6 -23.14 8.29 7.47
CA LYS A 6 -22.51 6.97 7.51
C LYS A 6 -21.02 7.19 7.80
N GLY A 7 -20.55 6.75 8.97
CA GLY A 7 -19.16 6.89 9.38
C GLY A 7 -18.24 6.15 8.41
N THR A 8 -17.45 6.89 7.64
CA THR A 8 -16.40 6.34 6.78
C THR A 8 -15.24 5.89 7.68
N ILE A 9 -14.96 4.59 7.72
CA ILE A 9 -13.77 4.05 8.40
C ILE A 9 -12.58 4.27 7.45
N THR A 10 -11.62 5.10 7.87
CA THR A 10 -10.37 5.33 7.13
C THR A 10 -9.33 4.31 7.59
N ILE A 11 -9.12 3.26 6.80
CA ILE A 11 -8.04 2.28 7.04
C ILE A 11 -6.74 2.82 6.47
N ARG A 12 -5.69 2.91 7.29
CA ARG A 12 -4.35 3.32 6.85
C ARG A 12 -3.53 2.10 6.48
N LEU A 13 -3.21 1.96 5.20
CA LEU A 13 -2.31 0.92 4.68
C LEU A 13 -0.86 1.42 4.74
N TYR A 14 0.02 0.62 5.33
CA TYR A 14 1.46 0.88 5.38
C TYR A 14 2.19 -0.15 4.53
N PHE A 15 3.20 0.29 3.78
CA PHE A 15 3.99 -0.60 2.94
C PHE A 15 5.40 -0.74 3.51
N LYS A 16 5.88 -1.97 3.61
CA LYS A 16 7.24 -2.28 4.06
C LYS A 16 7.95 -3.22 3.10
N CYS A 17 9.20 -2.93 2.82
CA CYS A 17 10.10 -3.76 2.03
C CYS A 17 10.50 -5.01 2.83
N PRO A 18 10.20 -6.23 2.38
CA PRO A 18 10.63 -7.44 3.09
C PRO A 18 12.14 -7.68 3.02
N CYS A 19 12.82 -7.16 1.98
CA CYS A 19 14.26 -7.39 1.77
C CYS A 19 15.15 -6.41 2.53
N CYS A 20 14.67 -5.20 2.75
CA CYS A 20 15.49 -4.05 3.13
C CYS A 20 14.90 -3.28 4.32
N SER A 21 13.75 -3.71 4.84
CA SER A 21 13.00 -3.07 5.92
C SER A 21 12.59 -1.61 5.68
N GLY A 22 12.93 -1.05 4.51
CA GLY A 22 12.57 0.31 4.13
C GLY A 22 11.07 0.46 3.87
N SER A 23 10.57 1.68 4.12
CA SER A 23 9.19 2.09 3.86
C SER A 23 9.06 3.01 2.64
N GLN A 24 10.15 3.33 1.95
CA GLN A 24 10.13 4.14 0.74
C GLN A 24 9.86 3.28 -0.50
N TYR A 25 8.79 3.62 -1.21
CA TYR A 25 8.37 2.93 -2.43
C TYR A 25 7.90 3.89 -3.49
N ARG A 26 7.88 3.39 -4.72
CA ARG A 26 7.16 3.97 -5.84
C ARG A 26 5.98 3.08 -6.20
N THR A 27 4.92 3.67 -6.71
CA THR A 27 3.77 2.95 -7.28
C THR A 27 3.77 3.12 -8.80
N SER A 28 3.52 2.05 -9.54
CA SER A 28 3.44 2.08 -11.00
C SER A 28 2.32 1.15 -11.47
N GLN A 29 1.51 1.61 -12.44
CA GLN A 29 0.45 0.79 -13.02
C GLN A 29 1.00 -0.46 -13.74
N PHE A 30 2.21 -0.38 -14.28
CA PHE A 30 2.89 -1.51 -14.93
C PHE A 30 3.37 -2.58 -13.94
N ASP A 31 3.55 -2.20 -12.67
CA ASP A 31 4.01 -3.10 -11.60
C ASP A 31 2.83 -3.75 -10.85
N VAL A 32 1.58 -3.45 -11.25
CA VAL A 32 0.35 -4.04 -10.67
C VAL A 32 0.22 -5.49 -11.15
N SER A 33 0.08 -6.41 -10.21
CA SER A 33 -0.15 -7.83 -10.47
C SER A 33 -0.97 -8.46 -9.35
N VAL A 34 -1.37 -9.73 -9.50
CA VAL A 34 -2.06 -10.49 -8.44
C VAL A 34 -1.26 -10.49 -7.13
N ASN A 35 0.08 -10.56 -7.23
CA ASN A 35 0.98 -10.57 -6.08
C ASN A 35 1.37 -9.15 -5.59
N ASN A 36 0.97 -8.10 -6.32
CA ASN A 36 1.24 -6.70 -6.00
C ASN A 36 0.06 -5.83 -6.45
N PRO A 37 -1.09 -5.89 -5.77
CA PRO A 37 -2.30 -5.20 -6.21
C PRO A 37 -2.16 -3.67 -6.19
N HIS A 38 -1.25 -3.16 -5.37
CA HIS A 38 -0.99 -1.72 -5.24
C HIS A 38 0.11 -1.21 -6.18
N GLY A 39 0.76 -2.10 -6.95
CA GLY A 39 1.88 -1.71 -7.80
C GLY A 39 3.07 -1.13 -7.03
N ALA A 40 3.18 -1.42 -5.72
CA ALA A 40 4.16 -0.81 -4.82
C ALA A 40 5.49 -1.58 -4.84
N ARG A 41 6.56 -0.90 -5.25
CA ARG A 41 7.93 -1.43 -5.24
C ARG A 41 8.88 -0.55 -4.47
N CYS A 42 9.79 -1.17 -3.74
CA CYS A 42 10.85 -0.47 -3.04
C CYS A 42 11.72 0.34 -4.00
N ILE A 43 12.04 1.59 -3.65
CA ILE A 43 12.90 2.45 -4.49
C ILE A 43 14.35 1.94 -4.52
N PHE A 44 14.80 1.29 -3.45
CA PHE A 44 16.18 0.82 -3.31
C PHE A 44 16.40 -0.52 -4.00
N CYS A 45 15.71 -1.58 -3.54
CA CYS A 45 15.95 -2.95 -4.01
C CYS A 45 14.95 -3.43 -5.06
N LYS A 46 13.95 -2.61 -5.43
CA LYS A 46 12.89 -2.92 -6.41
C LYS A 46 12.00 -4.13 -6.05
N SER A 47 12.16 -4.70 -4.86
CA SER A 47 11.28 -5.75 -4.35
C SER A 47 9.84 -5.25 -4.17
N VAL A 48 8.88 -6.15 -4.36
CA VAL A 48 7.46 -5.88 -4.07
C VAL A 48 7.30 -5.61 -2.59
N MET A 49 6.57 -4.54 -2.25
CA MET A 49 6.29 -4.20 -0.86
C MET A 49 5.11 -5.01 -0.29
N THR A 50 5.18 -5.29 1.00
CA THR A 50 4.09 -5.93 1.74
C THR A 50 3.20 -4.86 2.36
N ALA A 51 1.90 -4.88 2.02
CA ALA A 51 0.90 -4.03 2.66
C ALA A 51 0.56 -4.59 4.04
N GLN A 52 0.64 -3.75 5.07
CA GLN A 52 0.23 -4.05 6.43
C GLN A 52 -0.87 -3.06 6.85
N ILE A 53 -1.93 -3.59 7.44
CA ILE A 53 -3.00 -2.80 8.05
C ILE A 53 -2.55 -2.49 9.48
N SER A 54 -2.59 -1.23 9.89
CA SER A 54 -2.39 -0.82 11.29
C SER A 54 -3.72 -0.52 11.96
#